data_AF-H9BUE7-F1
#
_entry.id   AF-H9BUE7-F1
#
_cell.length_a   1.000
_cell.length_b   1.000
_cell.length_c   1.000
_cell.angle_alpha   90.00
_cell.angle_beta   90.00
_cell.angle_gamma   90.00
#
_symmetry.space_group_name_H-M   'P 1'
#
loop_
_entity.id
_entity.type
_entity.pdbx_description
1 polymer ?
#
loop_
_entity_poly.entity_id
_entity_poly.type
_entity_poly.pdbx_seq_one_letter_code
_entity_poly.pdbx_strand_id
1 'polypeptide(L)'
;MRRSFVISGVLDESHQRILQETLAALKKKDPALSLIYQDIAPSHDESKYLPAPVAGFVQSRHGNYLLLTNKERLRVGALLPNGGEIVHLSADVVTIKHYDTLINYPLDFK
;
A
#
# COMPACT_ATOMS: atom_id res chain seq x y z
N MET A 1 5.96 17.02 -15.59
CA MET A 1 5.81 16.03 -14.49
C MET A 1 5.62 14.65 -15.09
N ARG A 2 6.50 13.69 -14.81
CA ARG A 2 6.21 12.27 -15.10
C ARG A 2 5.25 11.76 -14.03
N ARG A 3 4.14 11.17 -14.44
CA ARG A 3 3.16 10.56 -13.54
C ARG A 3 3.47 9.07 -13.50
N SER A 4 3.68 8.53 -12.31
CA SER A 4 3.97 7.11 -12.12
C SER A 4 2.95 6.51 -11.17
N PHE A 5 2.37 5.38 -11.55
CA PHE A 5 1.46 4.61 -10.71
C PHE A 5 2.02 3.20 -10.55
N VAL A 6 1.96 2.70 -9.33
CA VAL A 6 2.30 1.32 -8.99
C VAL A 6 1.04 0.69 -8.41
N ILE A 7 0.70 -0.49 -8.90
CA ILE A 7 -0.44 -1.28 -8.48
C ILE A 7 0.12 -2.58 -7.91
N SER A 8 -0.25 -2.96 -6.69
CA SER A 8 0.17 -4.23 -6.10
C SER A 8 -1.01 -5.02 -5.57
N GLY A 9 -0.91 -6.34 -5.67
CA GLY A 9 -1.91 -7.30 -5.21
C GLY A 9 -1.75 -8.63 -5.95
N VAL A 10 -2.47 -9.67 -5.51
CA VAL A 10 -2.59 -10.92 -6.27
C VAL A 10 -3.89 -10.87 -7.06
N LEU A 11 -3.80 -11.19 -8.34
CA LEU A 11 -4.94 -11.32 -9.24
C LEU A 11 -4.93 -12.73 -9.83
N ASP A 12 -6.10 -13.30 -10.08
CA ASP A 12 -6.16 -14.50 -10.92
C ASP A 12 -5.81 -14.17 -12.38
N GLU A 13 -5.58 -15.20 -13.19
CA GLU A 13 -5.14 -15.06 -14.58
C GLU A 13 -6.09 -14.19 -15.41
N SER A 14 -7.40 -14.28 -15.17
CA SER A 14 -8.40 -13.53 -15.93
C SER A 14 -8.32 -12.04 -15.60
N HIS A 15 -8.22 -11.69 -14.31
CA HIS A 15 -8.08 -10.32 -13.86
C HIS A 15 -6.71 -9.74 -14.23
N GLN A 16 -5.65 -10.53 -14.15
CA GLN A 16 -4.32 -10.11 -14.57
C GLN A 16 -4.30 -9.79 -16.07
N ARG A 17 -4.95 -10.60 -16.91
CA ARG A 17 -5.08 -10.34 -18.34
C ARG A 17 -5.82 -9.02 -18.61
N ILE A 18 -6.97 -8.82 -17.96
CA ILE A 18 -7.76 -7.58 -18.10
C ILE A 18 -6.92 -6.36 -17.68
N LEU A 19 -6.17 -6.48 -16.58
CA LEU A 19 -5.28 -5.41 -16.12
C LEU A 19 -4.22 -5.11 -17.17
N GLN A 20 -3.50 -6.13 -17.67
CA GLN A 20 -2.44 -5.91 -18.66
C GLN A 20 -2.96 -5.27 -19.95
N GLU A 21 -4.12 -5.70 -20.45
CA GLU A 21 -4.78 -5.09 -21.61
C GLU A 21 -5.12 -3.61 -21.34
N THR A 22 -5.62 -3.30 -20.13
CA THR A 22 -5.93 -1.94 -19.70
C THR A 22 -4.67 -1.08 -19.60
N LEU A 23 -3.60 -1.58 -18.97
CA LEU A 23 -2.32 -0.87 -18.86
C LEU A 23 -1.70 -0.60 -20.23
N ALA A 24 -1.79 -1.56 -21.16
CA ALA A 24 -1.32 -1.39 -22.53
C ALA A 24 -2.12 -0.32 -23.28
N ALA A 25 -3.44 -0.28 -23.13
CA ALA A 25 -4.29 0.74 -23.73
C ALA A 25 -3.98 2.14 -23.16
N LEU A 26 -3.79 2.25 -21.84
CA LEU A 26 -3.40 3.51 -21.19
C LEU A 26 -2.03 4.00 -21.67
N LYS A 27 -1.05 3.11 -21.79
CA LYS A 27 0.29 3.46 -22.28
C LYS A 27 0.29 3.93 -23.74
N LYS A 28 -0.60 3.41 -24.58
CA LYS A 28 -0.81 3.93 -25.95
C LYS A 28 -1.38 5.35 -25.94
N LYS A 29 -2.29 5.65 -25.01
CA LYS A 29 -2.95 6.96 -24.88
C LYS A 29 -2.02 8.01 -24.26
N ASP A 30 -1.21 7.62 -23.29
CA ASP A 30 -0.22 8.49 -22.64
C ASP A 30 1.12 7.74 -22.48
N PRO A 31 2.03 7.84 -23.47
CA PRO A 31 3.34 7.18 -23.42
C PRO A 31 4.26 7.68 -22.30
N ALA A 32 3.98 8.85 -21.71
CA ALA A 32 4.76 9.41 -20.61
C ALA A 32 4.33 8.87 -19.24
N LEU A 33 3.21 8.14 -19.18
CA LEU A 33 2.69 7.49 -17.99
C LEU A 33 3.49 6.22 -17.66
N SER A 34 4.09 6.18 -16.48
CA SER A 34 4.75 4.98 -15.97
C SER A 34 3.73 4.17 -15.16
N LEU A 35 3.47 2.93 -15.59
CA LEU A 35 2.53 2.00 -14.95
C LEU A 35 3.24 0.70 -14.63
N ILE A 36 3.22 0.27 -13.37
CA ILE A 36 3.85 -0.96 -12.92
C ILE A 36 2.82 -1.77 -12.13
N TYR A 37 2.67 -3.04 -12.49
CA TYR A 37 1.94 -4.02 -11.69
C TYR A 37 2.95 -4.90 -10.94
N GLN A 38 2.69 -5.13 -9.66
CA GLN A 38 3.48 -6.00 -8.78
C GLN A 38 2.59 -7.10 -8.24
N ASP A 39 2.87 -8.34 -8.68
CA ASP A 39 2.21 -9.54 -8.16
C ASP A 39 2.78 -9.89 -6.78
N ILE A 40 2.38 -9.11 -5.79
CA ILE A 40 2.83 -9.21 -4.41
C ILE A 40 1.62 -9.46 -3.53
N ALA A 41 1.64 -10.58 -2.81
CA ALA A 41 0.60 -10.89 -1.86
C ALA A 41 0.55 -9.88 -0.71
N PRO A 42 -0.66 -9.57 -0.20
CA PRO A 42 -0.79 -8.83 1.04
C PRO A 42 0.04 -9.53 2.13
N SER A 43 0.76 -8.74 2.92
CA SER A 43 1.42 -9.27 4.10
C SER A 43 0.41 -9.40 5.22
N HIS A 44 0.48 -10.51 5.95
CA HIS A 44 -0.27 -10.74 7.20
C HIS A 44 0.66 -10.81 8.42
N ASP A 45 1.95 -10.51 8.23
CA ASP A 45 2.95 -10.50 9.30
C ASP A 45 3.26 -9.06 9.69
N GLU A 46 2.52 -8.53 10.66
CA GLU A 46 2.72 -7.17 11.19
C GLU A 46 4.14 -6.97 11.69
N SER A 47 4.74 -7.99 12.32
CA SER A 47 6.04 -7.87 12.98
C SER A 47 7.19 -7.62 12.02
N LYS A 48 7.01 -7.98 10.75
CA LYS A 48 8.01 -7.77 9.70
C LYS A 48 8.13 -6.31 9.30
N TYR A 49 7.03 -5.56 9.34
CA TYR A 49 6.98 -4.21 8.78
C TYR A 49 6.61 -3.12 9.76
N LEU A 50 5.71 -3.39 10.70
CA LEU A 50 5.25 -2.44 11.70
C LEU A 50 6.09 -2.60 12.98
N PRO A 51 6.39 -1.50 13.69
CA PRO A 51 7.22 -1.55 14.90
C PRO A 51 6.49 -2.15 16.11
N ALA A 52 5.17 -2.23 16.07
CA ALA A 52 4.32 -2.88 17.07
C ALA A 52 2.98 -3.28 16.43
N PRO A 53 2.24 -4.22 17.04
CA PRO A 53 0.93 -4.61 16.54
C PRO A 53 -0.06 -3.46 16.46
N VAL A 54 -0.98 -3.55 15.51
CA VAL A 54 -2.02 -2.53 15.31
C VAL A 54 -3.08 -2.63 16.40
N ALA A 55 -3.35 -1.51 17.08
CA ALA A 55 -4.42 -1.40 18.06
C ALA A 55 -5.72 -0.80 17.46
N GLY A 56 -5.61 -0.02 16.38
CA GLY A 56 -6.79 0.54 15.73
C GLY A 56 -6.48 1.50 14.60
N PHE A 57 -7.46 1.77 13.75
CA PHE A 57 -7.45 2.87 12.80
C PHE A 57 -8.30 4.02 13.33
N VAL A 58 -7.76 5.24 13.34
CA VAL A 58 -8.46 6.42 13.84
C VAL A 58 -8.66 7.44 12.73
N GLN A 59 -9.93 7.76 12.48
CA GLN A 59 -10.32 8.89 11.65
C GLN A 59 -10.50 10.13 12.52
N SER A 60 -9.86 11.23 12.13
CA SER A 60 -9.98 12.48 12.87
C SER A 60 -10.00 13.68 11.93
N ARG A 61 -10.47 14.84 12.44
CA ARG A 61 -10.40 16.13 11.72
C ARG A 61 -8.97 16.55 11.38
N HIS A 62 -7.97 15.99 12.08
CA HIS A 62 -6.55 16.25 11.87
C HIS A 62 -5.89 15.16 11.02
N GLY A 63 -6.67 14.42 10.25
CA GLY A 63 -6.22 13.33 9.39
C GLY A 63 -6.21 11.98 10.08
N ASN A 64 -6.17 10.95 9.24
CA ASN A 64 -6.22 9.55 9.65
C ASN A 64 -4.85 9.10 10.18
N TYR A 65 -4.86 8.17 11.14
CA TYR A 65 -3.64 7.51 11.61
C TYR A 65 -3.91 6.10 12.10
N LEU A 66 -2.87 5.27 12.06
CA LEU A 66 -2.83 3.96 12.70
C LEU A 66 -2.37 4.13 14.15
N LEU A 67 -3.15 3.64 15.10
CA LEU A 67 -2.74 3.52 16.50
C LEU A 67 -2.12 2.15 16.71
N LEU A 68 -0.89 2.13 17.21
CA LEU A 68 -0.20 0.90 17.59
C LEU A 68 -0.40 0.59 19.08
N THR A 69 -0.22 -0.67 19.47
CA THR A 69 -0.32 -1.14 20.87
C THR A 69 0.67 -0.46 21.81
N ASN A 70 1.83 0.00 21.30
CA ASN A 70 2.80 0.81 22.02
C ASN A 70 2.41 2.31 22.14
N LYS A 71 1.20 2.68 21.71
CA LYS A 71 0.63 4.05 21.66
C LYS A 71 1.21 4.97 20.59
N GLU A 72 2.08 4.47 19.73
CA GLU A 72 2.60 5.21 18.59
C GLU A 72 1.50 5.45 17.54
N ARG A 73 1.63 6.55 16.80
CA ARG A 73 0.66 6.97 15.78
C ARG A 73 1.35 7.08 14.43
N LEU A 74 1.04 6.17 13.52
CA LEU A 74 1.59 6.18 12.18
C LEU A 74 0.64 6.90 11.21
N ARG A 75 1.20 7.80 10.41
CA ARG A 75 0.48 8.57 9.38
C ARG A 75 1.13 8.34 8.03
N VAL A 76 0.45 8.71 6.95
CA VAL A 76 1.09 8.77 5.63
C VAL A 76 2.35 9.65 5.70
N GLY A 77 3.45 9.17 5.14
CA GLY A 77 4.79 9.75 5.22
C GLY A 77 5.62 9.31 6.44
N ALA A 78 5.07 8.50 7.35
CA ALA A 78 5.84 7.97 8.47
C ALA A 78 6.89 6.97 7.99
N LEU A 79 8.13 7.16 8.45
CA LEU A 79 9.24 6.23 8.23
C LEU A 79 9.29 5.19 9.35
N LEU A 80 9.38 3.93 8.97
CA LEU A 80 9.42 2.78 9.85
C LEU A 80 10.88 2.38 10.14
N PRO A 81 11.18 1.78 11.30
CA PRO A 81 12.55 1.43 11.68
C PRO A 81 13.29 0.50 10.69
N ASN A 82 12.54 -0.29 9.92
CA ASN A 82 13.08 -1.20 8.90
C ASN A 82 13.31 -0.53 7.53
N GLY A 83 13.16 0.78 7.43
CA GLY A 83 13.29 1.55 6.18
C GLY A 83 12.02 1.63 5.33
N GLY A 84 10.88 1.13 5.82
CA GLY A 84 9.59 1.29 5.14
C GLY A 84 9.00 2.69 5.30
N GLU A 85 8.11 3.08 4.38
CA GLU A 85 7.34 4.32 4.46
C GLU A 85 5.85 4.01 4.33
N ILE A 86 5.01 4.58 5.20
CA ILE A 86 3.55 4.50 5.05
C ILE A 86 3.13 5.42 3.90
N VAL A 87 2.69 4.84 2.79
CA VAL A 87 2.29 5.61 1.60
C VAL A 87 0.78 5.69 1.41
N HIS A 88 0.03 4.77 2.04
CA HIS A 88 -1.43 4.82 2.06
C HIS A 88 -1.97 4.25 3.38
N LEU A 89 -3.11 4.79 3.81
CA LEU A 89 -3.76 4.42 5.06
C LEU A 89 -5.28 4.62 4.92
N SER A 90 -6.03 3.53 5.04
CA SER A 90 -7.49 3.50 5.08
C SER A 90 -7.96 2.62 6.26
N ALA A 91 -9.27 2.50 6.44
CA ALA A 91 -9.84 1.62 7.47
C ALA A 91 -9.54 0.14 7.21
N ASP A 92 -9.29 -0.23 5.95
CA ASP A 92 -9.17 -1.62 5.51
C ASP A 92 -7.73 -2.04 5.21
N VAL A 93 -6.85 -1.08 4.91
CA VAL A 93 -5.48 -1.39 4.47
C VAL A 93 -4.48 -0.30 4.85
N VAL A 94 -3.27 -0.74 5.19
CA VAL A 94 -2.08 0.09 5.24
C VAL A 94 -1.16 -0.34 4.11
N THR A 95 -0.72 0.60 3.28
CA THR A 95 0.29 0.30 2.25
C THR A 95 1.63 0.86 2.68
N ILE A 96 2.62 -0.02 2.72
CA ILE A 96 4.00 0.29 3.07
C ILE A 96 4.83 0.21 1.80
N LYS A 97 5.51 1.29 1.46
CA LYS A 97 6.58 1.26 0.46
C LYS A 97 7.84 0.79 1.16
N HIS A 98 8.37 -0.35 0.73
CA HIS A 98 9.65 -0.87 1.19
C HIS A 98 10.54 -1.12 -0.03
N TYR A 99 11.64 -0.39 -0.12
CA TYR A 99 12.45 -0.30 -1.33
C TYR A 99 11.58 0.06 -2.57
N ASP A 100 11.59 -0.78 -3.60
CA ASP A 100 10.81 -0.60 -4.84
C ASP A 100 9.47 -1.36 -4.82
N THR A 101 9.02 -1.85 -3.65
CA THR A 101 7.80 -2.66 -3.53
C THR A 101 6.72 -1.97 -2.72
N LEU A 102 5.47 -2.17 -3.13
CA LEU A 102 4.28 -1.78 -2.35
C LEU A 102 3.69 -3.01 -1.66
N ILE A 103 3.82 -3.05 -0.34
CA ILE A 103 3.29 -4.11 0.50
C ILE A 103 1.96 -3.62 1.08
N ASN A 104 0.88 -4.34 0.78
CA ASN A 104 -0.42 -4.08 1.38
C ASN A 104 -0.56 -4.92 2.64
N TYR A 105 -0.93 -4.28 3.74
CA TYR A 105 -1.26 -4.94 5.00
C TYR A 105 -2.76 -4.72 5.28
N PRO A 106 -3.61 -5.74 5.09
CA PRO A 106 -5.03 -5.64 5.41
C PRO A 106 -5.21 -5.47 6.91
N LEU A 107 -6.03 -4.52 7.32
CA LEU A 107 -6.40 -4.31 8.71
C LEU A 107 -7.65 -5.15 9.00
N ASP A 108 -7.52 -6.19 9.83
CA ASP A 108 -8.66 -6.94 10.33
C ASP A 108 -8.89 -6.60 11.81
N PHE A 109 -9.90 -5.76 12.08
CA PHE A 109 -10.28 -5.32 13.42
C PHE A 109 -11.46 -6.12 14.00
N LYS A 110 -11.63 -7.38 13.60
CA LYS A 110 -12.68 -8.26 14.13
C LYS A 110 -12.50 -8.60 15.61
#